data_AF-A0A661LD47-F1
#
_entry.id   AF-A0A661LD47-F1
#
_cell.length_a   1.000
_cell.length_b   1.000
_cell.length_c   1.000
_cell.angle_alpha   90.00
_cell.angle_beta   90.00
_cell.angle_gamma   90.00
#
_symmetry.space_group_name_H-M   'P 1'
#
loop_
_entity.id
_entity.type
_entity.pdbx_description
1 polymer ?
#
loop_
_entity_poly.entity_id
_entity_poly.type
_entity_poly.pdbx_seq_one_letter_code
_entity_poly.pdbx_strand_id
1 'polypeptide(L)' 'MKTKKDLLQEIQALREELQNRKDALPAHSIRPHQLMGIEELEEEIERKEKLLQEIQESE' A
#
# COMPACT_ATOMS: atom_id res chain seq x y z
N MET A 1 -10.00 18.34 0.90
CA MET A 1 -8.62 17.90 1.17
C MET A 1 -8.70 16.68 2.06
N LYS A 2 -8.02 15.59 1.72
CA LYS A 2 -7.85 14.46 2.64
C LYS A 2 -7.00 14.93 3.82
N THR A 3 -7.39 14.57 5.03
CA THR A 3 -6.61 14.90 6.22
C THR A 3 -5.44 13.92 6.36
N LYS A 4 -4.42 14.32 7.13
CA LYS A 4 -3.32 13.44 7.56
C LYS A 4 -3.83 12.11 8.14
N LYS A 5 -4.91 12.18 8.92
CA LYS A 5 -5.56 11.01 9.52
C LYS A 5 -6.17 10.09 8.46
N ASP A 6 -6.82 10.64 7.44
CA ASP A 6 -7.41 9.86 6.35
C ASP A 6 -6.31 9.12 5.56
N LEU A 7 -5.19 9.78 5.27
CA LEU A 7 -4.04 9.16 4.59
C LEU A 7 -3.43 8.02 5.41
N LEU A 8 -3.27 8.21 6.73
CA LEU A 8 -2.79 7.15 7.62
C LEU A 8 -3.71 5.93 7.64
N GLN A 9 -5.04 6.15 7.66
CA GLN A 9 -6.02 5.07 7.60
C GLN A 9 -5.99 4.34 6.25
N GLU A 10 -5.85 5.07 5.14
CA GLU A 10 -5.73 4.47 3.81
C GLU A 10 -4.44 3.65 3.67
N ILE A 11 -3.29 4.17 4.12
CA ILE A 11 -2.02 3.44 4.11
C ILE A 11 -2.13 2.16 4.95
N GLN A 12 -2.74 2.24 6.13
CA GLN A 12 -2.92 1.07 6.99
C GLN A 12 -3.79 0.00 6.31
N ALA A 13 -4.92 0.39 5.72
CA ALA A 13 -5.80 -0.54 5.01
C ALA A 13 -5.10 -1.20 3.80
N LEU A 14 -4.30 -0.43 3.05
CA LEU A 14 -3.54 -0.96 1.91
C LEU A 14 -2.44 -1.93 2.36
N ARG A 15 -1.76 -1.66 3.48
CA ARG A 15 -0.76 -2.56 4.06
C ARG A 15 -1.38 -3.87 4.54
N GLU A 16 -2.57 -3.82 5.12
CA GLU A 16 -3.32 -5.03 5.50
C GLU A 16 -3.71 -5.86 4.27
N GLU A 17 -4.23 -5.22 3.22
CA GLU A 17 -4.54 -5.89 1.95
C GLU A 17 -3.29 -6.51 1.30
N LEU A 18 -2.18 -5.77 1.29
CA LEU A 18 -0.90 -6.26 0.77
C LEU A 18 -0.44 -7.51 1.52
N GLN A 19 -0.52 -7.50 2.85
CA GLN A 19 -0.16 -8.66 3.67
C GLN A 19 -1.08 -9.85 3.40
N ASN A 20 -2.40 -9.63 3.34
CA ASN A 20 -3.37 -10.67 3.02
C ASN A 20 -3.08 -11.31 1.65
N ARG A 21 -2.71 -10.52 0.65
CA ARG A 21 -2.33 -11.03 -0.68
C ARG A 21 -1.04 -11.85 -0.63
N LYS A 22 -0.03 -11.38 0.11
CA LYS A 22 1.23 -12.10 0.30
C LYS A 22 1.02 -13.43 1.02
N ASP A 23 0.18 -13.47 2.04
CA ASP A 23 -0.15 -14.68 2.80
C ASP A 23 -0.96 -15.69 1.97
N ALA A 24 -1.76 -15.20 1.02
CA ALA A 24 -2.52 -16.03 0.09
C ALA A 24 -1.68 -16.58 -1.07
N LEU A 25 -0.41 -16.17 -1.23
CA LEU A 25 0.44 -16.67 -2.31
C LEU A 25 0.83 -18.13 -2.09
N PRO A 26 0.72 -18.98 -3.14
CA PRO A 26 1.22 -20.34 -3.06
C PRO A 26 2.76 -20.36 -3.02
N ALA A 27 3.35 -21.10 -2.08
CA ALA A 27 4.80 -21.15 -1.84
C ALA A 27 5.68 -21.54 -3.04
N HIS A 28 5.10 -22.21 -4.05
CA HIS A 28 5.85 -22.75 -5.20
C HIS A 28 5.25 -22.39 -6.57
N SER A 29 4.18 -21.59 -6.63
CA SER A 29 3.49 -21.33 -7.91
C SER A 29 2.89 -19.93 -8.00
N ILE A 30 3.73 -18.92 -7.78
CA ILE A 30 3.33 -17.52 -7.92
C ILE A 30 3.14 -17.20 -9.42
N ARG A 31 1.97 -16.67 -9.76
CA ARG A 31 1.62 -16.28 -11.13
C ARG A 31 1.96 -14.80 -11.35
N PRO A 32 2.35 -14.39 -12.57
CA PRO A 32 2.70 -12.99 -12.85
C PRO A 32 1.63 -11.97 -12.45
N HIS A 33 0.35 -12.26 -12.68
CA HIS A 33 -0.75 -11.37 -12.27
C HIS A 33 -0.87 -11.19 -10.75
N GLN A 34 -0.45 -12.18 -9.96
CA GLN A 34 -0.46 -12.09 -8.50
C GLN A 34 0.67 -11.16 -8.01
N LEU A 35 1.83 -11.18 -8.67
CA LEU A 35 2.91 -10.24 -8.40
C LEU A 35 2.52 -8.83 -8.83
N MET A 36 1.94 -8.68 -10.02
CA MET A 36 1.51 -7.37 -10.52
C MET A 36 0.52 -6.68 -9.58
N GLY A 37 -0.46 -7.42 -9.05
CA GLY A 37 -1.40 -6.88 -8.05
C GLY A 37 -0.77 -6.57 -6.69
N ILE A 38 0.41 -7.13 -6.37
CA ILE A 38 1.19 -6.79 -5.17
C ILE A 38 2.01 -5.52 -5.45
N GLU A 39 2.70 -5.46 -6.59
CA GLU A 39 3.48 -4.30 -7.03
C GLU A 39 2.60 -3.04 -7.11
N GLU A 40 1.40 -3.14 -7.67
CA GLU A 40 0.43 -2.02 -7.71
C GLU A 40 0.04 -1.48 -6.32
N LEU A 41 -0.12 -2.37 -5.34
CA LEU A 41 -0.42 -1.99 -3.95
C LEU A 41 0.79 -1.33 -3.29
N GLU A 42 1.98 -1.88 -3.49
CA GLU A 42 3.24 -1.32 -2.97
C GLU A 42 3.47 0.09 -3.53
N GLU A 43 3.27 0.31 -4.82
CA GLU A 43 3.37 1.63 -5.43
C GLU A 43 2.31 2.61 -4.89
N GLU A 44 1.06 2.17 -4.67
CA GLU A 44 0.02 3.04 -4.11
C GLU A 44 0.33 3.43 -2.66
N ILE A 45 0.86 2.51 -1.87
CA ILE A 45 1.35 2.80 -0.51
C ILE A 45 2.46 3.85 -0.58
N GLU A 46 3.48 3.66 -1.43
CA GLU A 46 4.59 4.60 -1.57
C GLU A 46 4.10 6.00 -1.97
N ARG A 47 3.16 6.09 -2.93
CA ARG A 47 2.55 7.36 -3.34
C ARG A 47 1.88 8.07 -2.16
N LYS A 48 1.08 7.34 -1.36
CA LYS A 48 0.39 7.93 -0.21
C LYS A 48 1.35 8.31 0.92
N GLU A 49 2.40 7.54 1.14
CA GLU A 49 3.44 7.83 2.12
C GLU A 49 4.20 9.11 1.76
N LYS A 50 4.53 9.30 0.47
CA LYS A 50 5.12 10.56 -0.02
C LYS A 50 4.20 11.75 0.23
N LEU A 51 2.91 11.63 -0.11
CA LEU A 51 1.92 12.68 0.16
C LEU A 51 1.79 12.99 1.66
N LEU A 52 1.83 11.95 2.50
CA LEU A 52 1.80 12.12 3.95
C LEU A 52 3.05 12.87 4.44
N GLN A 53 4.22 12.51 3.93
CA GLN A 53 5.48 13.17 4.26
C GLN A 53 5.47 14.64 3.83
N GLU A 54 5.01 14.96 2.61
CA GLU A 54 4.88 16.34 2.12
C GLU A 54 3.96 17.18 3.02
N ILE A 55 2.85 16.59 3.49
CA ILE A 55 1.95 17.25 4.45
C ILE A 55 2.65 17.46 5.80
N GLN A 56 3.43 16.49 6.28
CA GLN A 56 4.16 16.58 7.55
C GLN A 56 5.31 17.60 7.52
N GLU A 57 5.97 17.78 6.38
CA GLU A 57 7.05 18.76 6.20
C GLU A 57 6.51 20.18 6.00
N SER A 58 5.23 20.31 5.63
CA SER A 58 4.53 21.57 5.45
C SER A 58 3.80 22.07 6.72
N GLU A 59 3.80 21.28 7.80
CA GLU A 59 3.28 21.62 9.14
C GLU A 59 4.39 22.20 10.05
#